data_AF-A0A922Y6H5-F1
#
_entry.id   AF-A0A922Y6H5-F1
#
_cell.length_a   1.000
_cell.length_b   1.000
_cell.length_c   1.000
_cell.angle_alpha   90.00
_cell.angle_beta   90.00
_cell.angle_gamma   90.00
#
_symmetry.space_group_name_H-M   'P 1'
#
loop_
_entity.id
_entity.type
_entity.pdbx_description
1 polymer ?
#
loop_
_entity_poly.entity_id
_entity_poly.type
_entity_poly.pdbx_seq_one_letter_code
_entity_poly.pdbx_strand_id
1 'polypeptide(L)'
;MSTGALVLRYAGSLILGMVVLNVVFLLLETYFKLSPGNMAAMGIFLIWGAASWVGQLWFLRELARPESGRAWTVAALCALVTYLVQAAFVLLAAAAALSEFGNLGLSRGSDRMIILGVFVAVAVLEFLVIRLAIGVGAKGAERRAQRQAAKAGA
;
A
#
# COMPACT_ATOMS: atom_id res chain seq x y z
N MET A 1 -0.90 -21.26 -7.30
CA MET A 1 -1.45 -20.30 -6.29
C MET A 1 -2.62 -19.55 -6.90
N SER A 2 -3.77 -19.52 -6.22
CA SER A 2 -4.97 -18.78 -6.64
C SER A 2 -4.79 -17.26 -6.45
N THR A 3 -5.57 -16.46 -7.16
CA THR A 3 -5.60 -14.99 -7.02
C THR A 3 -5.85 -14.56 -5.56
N GLY A 4 -6.71 -15.30 -4.84
CA GLY A 4 -6.99 -15.06 -3.42
C GLY A 4 -5.76 -15.21 -2.51
N ALA A 5 -4.90 -16.20 -2.77
CA ALA A 5 -3.67 -16.37 -1.98
C ALA A 5 -2.67 -15.20 -2.18
N LEU A 6 -2.72 -14.56 -3.34
CA LEU A 6 -1.87 -13.41 -3.68
C LEU A 6 -2.34 -12.14 -2.96
N VAL A 7 -3.66 -11.92 -2.96
CA VAL A 7 -4.31 -10.84 -2.21
C VAL A 7 -4.12 -11.01 -0.69
N LEU A 8 -4.23 -12.25 -0.18
CA LEU A 8 -4.02 -12.53 1.24
C LEU A 8 -2.58 -12.22 1.71
N ARG A 9 -1.58 -12.56 0.89
CA ARG A 9 -0.18 -12.22 1.18
C ARG A 9 0.08 -10.72 1.09
N TYR A 10 -0.55 -10.04 0.14
CA TYR A 10 -0.53 -8.58 0.07
C TYR A 10 -1.09 -7.96 1.35
N ALA A 11 -2.29 -8.38 1.78
CA ALA A 11 -2.92 -7.93 3.01
C ALA A 11 -2.02 -8.18 4.24
N GLY A 12 -1.44 -9.38 4.35
CA GLY A 12 -0.50 -9.71 5.43
C GLY A 12 0.74 -8.82 5.45
N SER A 13 1.34 -8.54 4.28
CA SER A 13 2.49 -7.63 4.18
C SER A 13 2.16 -6.18 4.50
N LEU A 14 0.95 -5.73 4.12
CA LEU A 14 0.43 -4.40 4.45
C LEU A 14 0.27 -4.24 5.96
N ILE A 15 -0.44 -5.17 6.60
CA ILE A 15 -0.69 -5.14 8.04
C ILE A 15 0.64 -5.21 8.79
N LEU A 16 1.52 -6.13 8.42
CA LEU A 16 2.82 -6.29 9.08
C LEU A 16 3.66 -5.00 8.96
N GLY A 17 3.80 -4.46 7.75
CA GLY A 17 4.59 -3.25 7.58
C GLY A 17 3.96 -2.03 8.26
N MET A 18 2.63 -1.98 8.37
CA MET A 18 1.94 -0.93 9.13
C MET A 18 2.20 -1.03 10.64
N VAL A 19 2.23 -2.24 11.20
CA VAL A 19 2.62 -2.47 12.60
C VAL A 19 4.06 -2.06 12.82
N VAL A 20 4.99 -2.48 11.95
CA VAL A 20 6.40 -2.11 12.03
C VAL A 20 6.59 -0.60 11.98
N LEU A 21 5.91 0.09 11.05
CA LEU A 21 5.97 1.55 10.95
C LEU A 21 5.45 2.23 12.22
N ASN A 22 4.37 1.75 12.83
CA ASN A 22 3.86 2.29 14.09
C ASN A 22 4.83 2.08 15.26
N VAL A 23 5.49 0.93 15.34
CA VAL A 23 6.51 0.66 16.37
C VAL A 23 7.71 1.58 16.17
N VAL A 24 8.21 1.71 14.94
CA VAL A 24 9.31 2.65 14.63
C VAL A 24 8.91 4.08 14.96
N PHE A 25 7.66 4.46 14.70
CA PHE A 25 7.13 5.77 15.05
C PHE A 25 7.14 6.02 16.55
N LEU A 26 6.59 5.10 17.35
CA LEU A 26 6.61 5.20 18.81
C LEU A 26 8.04 5.36 19.34
N LEU A 27 9.00 4.65 18.77
CA LEU A 27 10.41 4.79 19.13
C LEU A 27 10.97 6.16 18.72
N LEU A 28 10.73 6.62 17.49
CA LEU A 28 11.20 7.93 17.02
C LEU A 28 10.60 9.10 17.82
N GLU A 29 9.33 9.02 18.17
CA GLU A 29 8.68 10.02 19.00
C GLU A 29 9.25 10.02 20.43
N THR A 30 9.35 8.84 21.05
CA THR A 30 9.83 8.69 22.44
C THR A 30 11.30 9.10 22.59
N TYR A 31 12.16 8.72 21.65
CA TYR A 31 13.62 8.91 21.77
C TYR A 31 14.14 10.16 21.05
N PHE A 32 13.52 10.58 19.95
CA PHE A 32 14.03 11.67 19.11
C PHE A 32 13.11 12.91 19.06
N LYS A 33 11.92 12.88 19.69
CA LYS A 33 10.93 13.99 19.71
C LYS A 33 10.65 14.59 18.32
N LEU A 34 10.75 13.77 17.27
CA LEU A 34 10.45 14.19 15.91
C LEU A 34 8.93 14.27 15.71
N SER A 35 8.42 15.45 15.37
CA SER A 35 6.99 15.68 15.15
C SER A 35 6.52 15.13 13.78
N PRO A 36 5.28 14.60 13.64
CA PRO A 36 4.84 13.77 12.51
C PRO A 36 4.57 14.49 11.18
N GLY A 37 5.02 15.74 11.00
CA GLY A 37 4.54 16.63 9.94
C GLY A 37 4.76 16.16 8.48
N ASN A 38 5.67 15.21 8.22
CA ASN A 38 6.06 14.78 6.87
C ASN A 38 5.73 13.31 6.53
N MET A 39 4.90 12.64 7.33
CA MET A 39 4.77 11.16 7.29
C MET A 39 3.80 10.62 6.23
N ALA A 40 3.08 11.49 5.49
CA ALA A 40 2.20 11.06 4.39
C ALA A 40 2.94 10.24 3.31
N ALA A 41 4.22 10.53 3.07
CA ALA A 41 5.05 9.79 2.12
C ALA A 41 5.34 8.34 2.55
N MET A 42 5.36 8.05 3.87
CA MET A 42 5.68 6.72 4.39
C MET A 42 4.61 5.67 4.03
N GLY A 43 3.33 6.08 4.01
CA GLY A 43 2.23 5.21 3.56
C GLY A 43 2.39 4.78 2.09
N ILE A 44 2.81 5.70 1.23
CA ILE A 44 3.04 5.41 -0.20
C ILE A 44 4.21 4.42 -0.37
N PHE A 45 5.30 4.56 0.39
CA PHE A 45 6.42 3.62 0.35
C PHE A 45 6.04 2.21 0.82
N LEU A 46 5.18 2.10 1.83
CA LEU A 46 4.63 0.83 2.28
C LEU A 46 3.82 0.14 1.18
N ILE A 47 2.88 0.87 0.57
CA ILE A 47 2.03 0.39 -0.53
C ILE A 47 2.90 -0.04 -1.71
N TRP A 48 3.91 0.76 -2.05
CA TRP A 48 4.88 0.45 -3.09
C TRP A 48 5.63 -0.85 -2.82
N GLY A 49 6.17 -1.01 -1.60
CA GLY A 49 6.89 -2.20 -1.19
C GLY A 49 6.04 -3.45 -1.33
N ALA A 50 4.84 -3.44 -0.75
CA ALA A 50 3.90 -4.56 -0.81
C ALA A 50 3.47 -4.90 -2.24
N ALA A 51 3.18 -3.89 -3.07
CA ALA A 51 2.78 -4.07 -4.46
C ALA A 51 3.95 -4.59 -5.33
N SER A 52 5.18 -4.14 -5.06
CA SER A 52 6.37 -4.64 -5.73
C SER A 52 6.64 -6.11 -5.41
N TRP A 53 6.38 -6.53 -4.16
CA TRP A 53 6.50 -7.92 -3.73
C TRP A 53 5.50 -8.83 -4.46
N VAL A 54 4.25 -8.36 -4.59
CA VAL A 54 3.22 -9.01 -5.41
C VAL A 54 3.68 -9.20 -6.86
N GLY A 55 4.29 -8.18 -7.47
CA GLY A 55 4.86 -8.28 -8.81
C GLY A 55 6.00 -9.31 -8.93
N GLN A 56 6.86 -9.40 -7.91
CA GLN A 56 7.94 -10.39 -7.89
C GLN A 56 7.39 -11.82 -7.78
N LEU A 57 6.44 -12.04 -6.88
CA LEU A 57 5.77 -13.35 -6.72
C LEU A 57 5.04 -13.78 -7.98
N TRP A 58 4.43 -12.84 -8.69
CA TRP A 58 3.80 -13.11 -9.98
C TRP A 58 4.80 -13.65 -10.99
N PHE A 59 5.94 -12.97 -11.15
CA PHE A 59 6.99 -13.39 -12.09
C PHE A 59 7.59 -14.75 -11.70
N LEU A 60 7.84 -14.99 -10.41
CA LEU A 60 8.34 -16.29 -9.95
C LEU A 60 7.37 -17.45 -10.24
N ARG A 61 6.06 -17.16 -10.32
CA ARG A 61 5.03 -18.16 -10.64
C ARG A 61 4.90 -18.41 -12.13
N GLU A 62 4.74 -17.34 -12.90
CA GLU A 62 4.37 -17.44 -14.32
C GLU A 62 5.59 -17.41 -15.25
N LEU A 63 6.79 -17.10 -14.72
CA LEU A 63 8.03 -16.86 -15.47
C LEU A 63 7.86 -15.81 -16.59
N ALA A 64 6.79 -15.05 -16.51
CA ALA A 64 6.35 -14.09 -17.50
C ALA A 64 5.84 -12.82 -16.79
N ARG A 65 5.84 -11.72 -17.53
CA ARG A 65 5.26 -10.47 -17.06
C ARG A 65 3.73 -10.59 -17.04
N PRO A 66 3.05 -9.93 -16.08
CA PRO A 66 1.60 -9.95 -16.03
C PRO A 66 1.01 -9.29 -17.29
N GLU A 67 0.12 -10.02 -17.99
CA GLU A 67 -0.66 -9.48 -19.11
C GLU A 67 -1.49 -8.27 -18.64
N SER A 68 -1.63 -7.27 -19.51
CA SER A 68 -2.17 -5.96 -19.15
C SER A 68 -3.52 -6.06 -18.43
N GLY A 69 -4.46 -6.85 -18.94
CA GLY A 69 -5.79 -7.05 -18.34
C GLY A 69 -5.76 -7.67 -16.94
N ARG A 70 -5.05 -8.80 -16.76
CA ARG A 70 -4.93 -9.48 -15.46
C ARG A 70 -4.18 -8.63 -14.44
N ALA A 71 -3.21 -7.83 -14.89
CA ALA A 71 -2.48 -6.89 -14.03
C ALA A 71 -3.39 -5.82 -13.41
N TRP A 72 -4.37 -5.30 -14.19
CA TRP A 72 -5.32 -4.30 -13.71
C TRP A 72 -6.30 -4.87 -12.68
N THR A 73 -6.82 -6.08 -12.91
CA THR A 73 -7.71 -6.74 -11.94
C THR A 73 -7.02 -6.97 -10.61
N VAL A 74 -5.75 -7.42 -10.64
CA VAL A 74 -4.97 -7.68 -9.42
C VAL A 74 -4.63 -6.38 -8.71
N ALA A 75 -4.25 -5.33 -9.46
CA ALA A 75 -4.03 -4.01 -8.89
C ALA A 75 -5.31 -3.44 -8.24
N ALA A 76 -6.48 -3.67 -8.83
CA ALA A 76 -7.76 -3.21 -8.28
C ALA A 76 -8.12 -3.93 -6.99
N LEU A 77 -7.90 -5.25 -6.93
CA LEU A 77 -8.09 -6.03 -5.70
C LEU A 77 -7.13 -5.58 -4.60
N CYS A 78 -5.86 -5.36 -4.93
CA CYS A 78 -4.88 -4.81 -3.99
C CYS A 78 -5.29 -3.42 -3.48
N ALA A 79 -5.70 -2.52 -4.38
CA ALA A 79 -6.16 -1.18 -3.99
C ALA A 79 -7.39 -1.23 -3.08
N LEU A 80 -8.37 -2.10 -3.40
CA LEU A 80 -9.55 -2.30 -2.57
C LEU A 80 -9.19 -2.75 -1.15
N VAL A 81 -8.25 -3.70 -1.02
CA VAL A 81 -7.73 -4.11 0.29
C VAL A 81 -7.05 -2.96 1.01
N THR A 82 -6.22 -2.16 0.32
CA THR A 82 -5.58 -0.98 0.89
C THR A 82 -6.60 0.00 1.45
N TYR A 83 -7.66 0.31 0.68
CA TYR A 83 -8.71 1.22 1.13
C TYR A 83 -9.49 0.66 2.32
N LEU A 84 -9.76 -0.64 2.36
CA LEU A 84 -10.42 -1.27 3.50
C LEU A 84 -9.58 -1.17 4.78
N VAL A 85 -8.27 -1.41 4.67
CA VAL A 85 -7.34 -1.25 5.81
C VAL A 85 -7.32 0.21 6.26
N GLN A 86 -7.14 1.17 5.34
CA GLN A 86 -7.14 2.59 5.68
C GLN A 86 -8.46 3.02 6.33
N ALA A 87 -9.61 2.61 5.77
CA ALA A 87 -10.92 2.91 6.32
C ALA A 87 -11.09 2.36 7.74
N ALA A 88 -10.62 1.14 8.01
CA ALA A 88 -10.63 0.57 9.36
C ALA A 88 -9.80 1.42 10.34
N PHE A 89 -8.61 1.87 9.94
CA PHE A 89 -7.79 2.75 10.78
C PHE A 89 -8.41 4.13 11.00
N VAL A 90 -9.00 4.74 9.97
CA VAL A 90 -9.73 6.02 10.11
C VAL A 90 -10.90 5.87 11.07
N LEU A 91 -11.66 4.77 10.98
CA LEU A 91 -12.77 4.48 11.89
C LEU A 91 -12.29 4.26 13.34
N LEU A 92 -11.19 3.52 13.54
CA LEU A 92 -10.59 3.32 14.85
C LEU A 92 -10.08 4.64 15.45
N ALA A 93 -9.41 5.46 14.66
CA ALA A 93 -8.93 6.78 15.08
C ALA A 93 -10.09 7.73 15.39
N ALA A 94 -11.15 7.73 14.58
CA ALA A 94 -12.35 8.51 14.83
C ALA A 94 -13.08 8.06 16.11
N ALA A 95 -13.16 6.74 16.36
CA ALA A 95 -13.74 6.21 17.58
C ALA A 95 -12.93 6.62 18.83
N ALA A 96 -11.60 6.57 18.76
CA ALA A 96 -10.71 7.03 19.82
C ALA A 96 -10.77 8.56 20.03
N ALA A 97 -10.87 9.33 18.95
CA ALA A 97 -11.00 10.78 19.01
C ALA A 97 -12.36 11.21 19.59
N LEU A 98 -13.45 10.51 19.24
CA LEU A 98 -14.79 10.74 19.80
C LEU A 98 -14.83 10.48 21.31
N SER A 99 -13.99 9.59 21.85
CA SER A 99 -13.87 9.37 23.29
C SER A 99 -13.10 10.46 24.04
N GLU A 100 -12.26 11.27 23.37
CA GLU A 100 -11.48 12.34 24.02
C GLU A 100 -11.97 13.76 23.70
N PHE A 101 -12.54 13.99 22.51
CA PHE A 101 -13.05 15.28 22.09
C PHE A 101 -14.45 15.11 21.50
N GLY A 102 -15.46 15.31 22.35
CA GLY A 102 -16.84 15.46 21.94
C GLY A 102 -16.95 16.60 20.92
N ASN A 103 -17.51 16.27 19.75
CA ASN A 103 -17.82 17.15 18.62
C ASN A 103 -16.74 17.23 17.52
N LEU A 104 -16.66 16.16 16.70
CA LEU A 104 -16.15 16.25 15.33
C LEU A 104 -17.10 17.14 14.53
N GLY A 105 -16.81 18.45 14.50
CA GLY A 105 -17.55 19.43 13.71
C GLY A 105 -17.61 19.00 12.25
N LEU A 106 -18.77 18.48 11.83
CA LEU A 106 -19.03 18.11 10.45
C LEU A 106 -18.93 19.38 9.60
N SER A 107 -17.91 19.43 8.74
CA SER A 107 -17.64 20.60 7.91
C SER A 107 -18.82 20.92 6.99
N ARG A 108 -19.04 22.22 6.73
CA ARG A 108 -20.13 22.73 5.87
C ARG A 108 -20.05 22.12 4.47
N GLY A 109 -21.19 21.99 3.79
CA GLY A 109 -21.35 21.19 2.56
C GLY A 109 -20.37 21.47 1.40
N SER A 110 -19.82 22.69 1.31
CA SER A 110 -18.79 23.05 0.31
C SER A 110 -17.44 22.38 0.59
N ASP A 111 -17.01 22.36 1.85
CA ASP A 111 -15.73 21.78 2.25
C ASP A 111 -15.77 20.25 2.11
N ARG A 112 -16.95 19.66 2.28
CA ARG A 112 -17.17 18.22 2.10
C ARG A 112 -16.92 17.77 0.65
N MET A 113 -17.28 18.56 -0.35
CA MET A 113 -16.98 18.23 -1.76
C MET A 113 -15.49 18.29 -2.06
N ILE A 114 -14.79 19.30 -1.54
CA ILE A 114 -13.35 19.44 -1.71
C ILE A 114 -12.62 18.27 -1.04
N ILE A 115 -12.99 17.94 0.20
CA ILE A 115 -12.44 16.79 0.92
C ILE A 115 -12.69 15.49 0.15
N LEU A 116 -13.92 15.25 -0.31
CA LEU A 116 -14.24 14.07 -1.10
C LEU A 116 -13.42 14.00 -2.39
N GLY A 117 -13.26 15.13 -3.09
CA GLY A 117 -12.45 15.23 -4.30
C GLY A 117 -10.99 14.87 -4.06
N VAL A 118 -10.40 15.36 -2.96
CA VAL A 118 -9.03 15.00 -2.55
C VAL A 118 -8.93 13.51 -2.22
N PHE A 119 -9.88 12.95 -1.47
CA PHE A 119 -9.90 11.52 -1.17
C PHE A 119 -9.96 10.65 -2.43
N VAL A 120 -10.82 11.00 -3.38
CA VAL A 120 -10.92 10.28 -4.66
C VAL A 120 -9.64 10.41 -5.47
N ALA A 121 -9.05 11.62 -5.52
CA ALA A 121 -7.79 11.84 -6.23
C ALA A 121 -6.64 11.01 -5.65
N VAL A 122 -6.53 10.96 -4.31
CA VAL A 122 -5.53 10.14 -3.60
C VAL A 122 -5.79 8.66 -3.84
N ALA A 123 -7.03 8.21 -3.77
CA ALA A 123 -7.37 6.81 -4.05
C ALA A 123 -6.94 6.42 -5.48
N VAL A 124 -7.29 7.21 -6.49
CA VAL A 124 -6.89 6.97 -7.88
C VAL A 124 -5.36 6.94 -8.01
N LEU A 125 -4.66 7.89 -7.37
CA LEU A 125 -3.20 7.91 -7.36
C LEU A 125 -2.62 6.64 -6.74
N GLU A 126 -3.11 6.20 -5.59
CA GLU A 126 -2.67 4.96 -4.93
C GLU A 126 -2.88 3.73 -5.81
N PHE A 127 -4.02 3.63 -6.48
CA PHE A 127 -4.31 2.55 -7.42
C PHE A 127 -3.29 2.52 -8.57
N LEU A 128 -2.97 3.67 -9.15
CA LEU A 128 -1.96 3.79 -10.19
C LEU A 128 -0.55 3.44 -9.67
N VAL A 129 -0.22 3.87 -8.46
CA VAL A 129 1.03 3.53 -7.79
C VAL A 129 1.15 2.02 -7.59
N ILE A 130 0.09 1.35 -7.10
CA ILE A 130 0.05 -0.12 -6.94
C ILE A 130 0.27 -0.80 -8.29
N ARG A 131 -0.44 -0.36 -9.34
CA ARG A 131 -0.32 -0.92 -10.69
C ARG A 131 1.10 -0.78 -11.23
N LEU A 132 1.74 0.37 -11.01
CA LEU A 132 3.10 0.63 -11.45
C LEU A 132 4.10 -0.19 -10.64
N ALA A 133 3.96 -0.25 -9.32
CA ALA A 133 4.82 -1.01 -8.43
C ALA A 133 4.79 -2.52 -8.74
N ILE A 134 3.62 -3.10 -9.05
CA ILE A 134 3.50 -4.50 -9.51
C ILE A 134 4.33 -4.72 -10.80
N GLY A 135 4.21 -3.81 -11.77
CA GLY A 135 4.96 -3.88 -13.02
C GLY A 135 6.48 -3.78 -12.81
N VAL A 136 6.92 -2.83 -11.97
CA VAL A 136 8.32 -2.65 -11.59
C VAL A 136 8.85 -3.88 -10.85
N GLY A 137 8.06 -4.43 -9.92
CA GLY A 137 8.39 -5.65 -9.17
C GLY A 137 8.63 -6.85 -10.08
N ALA A 138 7.74 -7.10 -11.04
CA ALA A 138 7.87 -8.17 -12.01
C ALA A 138 9.10 -7.99 -12.90
N LYS A 139 9.33 -6.79 -13.45
CA LYS A 139 10.52 -6.46 -14.26
C LYS A 139 11.82 -6.61 -13.45
N GLY A 140 11.78 -6.27 -12.16
CA GLY A 140 12.92 -6.43 -11.26
C GLY A 140 13.25 -7.89 -10.95
N ALA A 141 12.25 -8.77 -10.89
CA ALA A 141 12.45 -10.21 -10.72
C ALA A 141 13.03 -10.86 -11.98
N GLU A 142 12.52 -10.49 -13.15
CA GLU A 142 13.05 -10.95 -14.45
C GLU A 142 14.55 -10.64 -14.62
N ARG A 143 14.94 -9.39 -14.35
CA ARG A 143 16.35 -8.98 -14.39
C ARG A 143 17.21 -9.74 -13.40
N ARG A 144 16.67 -10.10 -12.22
CA ARG A 144 17.39 -10.90 -11.22
C ARG A 144 17.59 -12.34 -11.71
N ALA A 145 16.56 -12.95 -12.31
CA ALA A 145 16.65 -14.29 -12.88
C ALA A 145 17.68 -14.35 -14.03
N GLN A 146 17.69 -13.36 -14.94
CA GLN A 146 18.68 -13.26 -16.02
C GLN A 146 20.12 -13.16 -15.47
N ARG A 147 20.34 -12.36 -14.43
CA ARG A 147 21.65 -12.22 -13.78
C ARG A 147 22.10 -13.51 -13.08
N GLN A 148 21.18 -14.27 -12.51
CA GLN A 148 21.49 -15.56 -11.88
C GLN A 148 21.84 -16.60 -12.94
N ALA A 149 21.10 -16.66 -14.05
CA ALA A 149 21.43 -17.53 -15.17
C ALA A 149 22.80 -17.20 -15.79
N ALA A 150 23.11 -15.91 -15.97
CA ALA A 150 24.42 -15.48 -16.47
C ALA A 150 25.59 -15.83 -15.52
N LYS A 151 25.34 -15.87 -14.21
CA LYS A 151 26.34 -16.29 -13.20
C LYS A 151 26.48 -17.80 -13.06
N ALA A 152 25.44 -18.57 -13.37
CA ALA A 152 25.46 -20.03 -13.30
C ALA A 152 26.07 -20.69 -14.56
N GLY A 153 26.14 -19.95 -15.67
CA GLY A 153 26.77 -20.37 -16.92
C GLY A 153 28.19 -19.85 -17.14
N ALA A 154 28.78 -19.18 -16.15
CA ALA A 154 30.17 -18.72 -16.11
C ALA A 154 30.97 -19.54 -15.09
#